data_AF-A0AAW1NMN9-F1
#
_entry.id   AF-A0AAW1NMN9-F1
#
_cell.length_a   1.000
_cell.length_b   1.000
_cell.length_c   1.000
_cell.angle_alpha   90.00
_cell.angle_beta   90.00
_cell.angle_gamma   90.00
#
_symmetry.space_group_name_H-M   'P 1'
#
loop_
_entity.id
_entity.type
_entity.pdbx_description
1 polymer ?
#
loop_
_entity_poly.entity_id
_entity_poly.type
_entity_poly.pdbx_seq_one_letter_code
_entity_poly.pdbx_strand_id
1 'polypeptide(L)'
;MMRLPHLCKLWCNSQPSEAASALRALLAPLTSAQSPLQARQLSSLSASSLETLLGEEPLGAWRHDQWHQLPQNDIGAVGAYKILKRRLEEWGVQRELHLLAVLRRIKTPEQAALGLEAIALLRRHRANHQQHAPFNHYVGHCLMVRALETGAYDVVVEAHQRCHELGLGHMSGLRYSYVMSGLAKAEQLDALLKVYETMPRNGVRPSAETLYLIVKACKAAGRNDLAQAYAKEFEANGVRASEGNEH
;
A
#
# COMPACT_ATOMS: atom_id res chain seq x y z
N MET A 1 11.58 35.78 -0.50
CA MET A 1 11.00 34.49 -0.06
C MET A 1 9.54 34.43 -0.51
N MET A 2 9.29 34.01 -1.76
CA MET A 2 7.92 33.90 -2.28
C MET A 2 7.32 32.54 -1.92
N ARG A 3 6.09 32.60 -1.43
CA ARG A 3 5.29 31.48 -0.93
C ARG A 3 4.93 30.52 -2.07
N LEU A 4 5.00 29.22 -1.76
CA LEU A 4 4.56 28.07 -2.56
C LEU A 4 3.09 27.70 -2.25
N PRO A 5 2.08 28.28 -2.94
CA PRO A 5 0.79 27.58 -3.05
C PRO A 5 0.21 27.47 -4.48
N HIS A 6 0.91 27.93 -5.52
CA HIS A 6 0.33 27.98 -6.88
C HIS A 6 0.62 26.77 -7.78
N LEU A 7 1.62 25.93 -7.48
CA LEU A 7 1.98 24.80 -8.35
C LEU A 7 1.17 23.52 -8.10
N CYS A 8 0.55 23.36 -6.92
CA CYS A 8 -0.33 22.21 -6.64
C CYS A 8 -1.63 22.27 -7.47
N LYS A 9 -2.06 23.48 -7.86
CA LYS A 9 -3.19 23.69 -8.76
C LYS A 9 -2.89 23.28 -10.21
N LEU A 10 -1.64 23.24 -10.66
CA LEU A 10 -1.35 22.85 -12.06
C LEU A 10 -1.50 21.35 -12.32
N TRP A 11 -1.37 20.48 -11.30
CA TRP A 11 -1.62 19.04 -11.46
C TRP A 11 -3.09 18.66 -11.29
N CYS A 12 -3.83 19.37 -10.43
CA CYS A 12 -5.27 19.15 -10.25
C CYS A 12 -6.17 19.95 -11.21
N ASN A 13 -5.71 21.10 -11.73
CA ASN A 13 -6.49 22.01 -12.58
C ASN A 13 -5.92 22.21 -13.99
N SER A 14 -4.91 21.43 -14.43
CA SER A 14 -4.62 21.36 -15.86
C SER A 14 -5.81 20.69 -16.53
N GLN A 15 -6.34 21.30 -17.60
CA GLN A 15 -7.27 20.59 -18.46
C GLN A 15 -6.60 19.27 -18.88
N PRO A 16 -7.32 18.14 -18.88
CA PRO A 16 -6.73 16.86 -19.25
C PRO A 16 -6.09 17.04 -20.63
N SER A 17 -4.77 16.93 -20.69
CA SER A 17 -4.05 16.96 -21.96
C SER A 17 -4.61 15.86 -22.87
N GLU A 18 -4.43 15.98 -24.19
CA GLU A 18 -4.76 14.89 -25.10
C GLU A 18 -4.13 13.56 -24.65
N ALA A 19 -2.94 13.62 -24.04
CA ALA A 19 -2.27 12.47 -23.43
C ALA A 19 -3.07 11.88 -22.25
N ALA A 20 -3.66 12.69 -21.37
CA ALA A 20 -4.51 12.22 -20.27
C ALA A 20 -5.82 11.59 -20.78
N SER A 21 -6.42 12.13 -21.85
CA SER A 21 -7.58 11.53 -22.50
C SER A 21 -7.24 10.19 -23.17
N ALA A 22 -6.10 10.11 -23.86
CA ALA A 22 -5.59 8.88 -24.46
C ALA A 22 -5.29 7.81 -23.39
N LEU A 23 -4.66 8.19 -22.27
CA LEU A 23 -4.42 7.29 -21.14
C LEU A 23 -5.73 6.72 -20.59
N ARG A 24 -6.76 7.54 -20.39
CA ARG A 24 -8.09 7.04 -19.95
C ARG A 24 -8.67 6.00 -20.90
N ALA A 25 -8.56 6.23 -22.21
CA ALA A 25 -9.03 5.29 -23.23
C ALA A 25 -8.23 3.97 -23.22
N LEU A 26 -6.90 4.04 -23.02
CA LEU A 26 -6.02 2.87 -22.99
C LEU A 26 -6.09 2.07 -21.69
N LEU A 27 -6.54 2.69 -20.60
CA LEU A 27 -6.74 2.05 -19.29
C LEU A 27 -8.12 1.37 -19.18
N ALA A 28 -9.15 1.81 -19.91
CA ALA A 28 -10.48 1.20 -19.91
C ALA A 28 -10.52 -0.32 -20.26
N PRO A 29 -9.64 -0.87 -21.12
CA PRO A 29 -9.55 -2.31 -21.40
C PRO A 29 -8.82 -3.13 -20.33
N LEU A 30 -8.03 -2.51 -19.43
CA LEU A 30 -7.31 -3.24 -18.38
C LEU A 30 -8.25 -3.82 -17.31
N THR A 31 -9.49 -3.32 -17.21
CA THR A 31 -10.46 -3.81 -16.23
C THR A 31 -11.20 -5.08 -16.68
N SER A 32 -11.10 -5.48 -17.96
CA SER A 32 -11.87 -6.60 -18.53
C SER A 32 -11.04 -7.76 -19.09
N ALA A 33 -9.71 -7.68 -19.06
CA ALA A 33 -8.86 -8.78 -19.52
C ALA A 33 -8.55 -9.75 -18.37
N GLN A 34 -9.10 -10.94 -18.48
CA GLN A 34 -8.84 -12.10 -17.61
C GLN A 34 -7.33 -12.36 -17.50
N SER A 35 -6.73 -12.00 -16.37
CA SER A 35 -5.54 -12.69 -15.88
C SER A 35 -5.97 -14.08 -15.36
N PRO A 36 -5.32 -15.17 -15.79
CA PRO A 36 -5.64 -16.50 -15.28
C PRO A 36 -5.22 -16.57 -13.82
N LEU A 37 -6.14 -17.01 -12.97
CA LEU A 37 -6.21 -16.86 -11.50
C LEU A 37 -6.68 -15.46 -11.10
N GLN A 38 -7.97 -15.35 -10.73
CA GLN A 38 -8.47 -14.23 -9.95
C GLN A 38 -7.54 -14.06 -8.74
N ALA A 39 -6.64 -13.08 -8.77
CA ALA A 39 -5.86 -12.69 -7.61
C ALA A 39 -6.86 -12.51 -6.46
N ARG A 40 -6.70 -13.32 -5.42
CA ARG A 40 -7.60 -13.34 -4.27
C ARG A 40 -7.65 -11.90 -3.75
N GLN A 41 -8.82 -11.25 -3.78
CA GLN A 41 -8.99 -9.89 -3.27
C GLN A 41 -8.99 -9.94 -1.73
N LEU A 42 -7.83 -10.22 -1.13
CA LEU A 42 -7.66 -10.47 0.29
C LEU A 42 -8.03 -9.24 1.13
N SER A 43 -7.74 -8.05 0.63
CA SER A 43 -8.17 -6.76 1.18
C SER A 43 -9.69 -6.60 1.33
N SER A 44 -10.49 -7.34 0.56
CA SER A 44 -11.96 -7.32 0.64
C SER A 44 -12.56 -8.30 1.65
N LEU A 45 -11.74 -9.21 2.19
CA LEU A 45 -12.21 -10.23 3.12
C LEU A 45 -12.57 -9.61 4.49
N SER A 46 -13.65 -10.10 5.09
CA SER A 46 -14.00 -9.72 6.46
C SER A 46 -12.97 -10.26 7.46
N ALA A 47 -12.84 -9.62 8.62
CA ALA A 47 -11.99 -10.10 9.71
C ALA A 47 -12.31 -11.57 10.09
N SER A 48 -13.59 -11.93 10.19
CA SER A 48 -14.03 -13.30 10.45
C SER A 48 -13.65 -14.29 9.34
N SER A 49 -13.67 -13.84 8.09
CA SER A 49 -13.23 -14.65 6.94
C SER A 49 -11.73 -14.89 6.97
N LEU A 50 -10.94 -13.87 7.31
CA LEU A 50 -9.48 -14.01 7.49
C LEU A 50 -9.13 -14.92 8.66
N GLU A 51 -9.83 -14.79 9.79
CA GLU A 51 -9.66 -15.66 10.96
C GLU A 51 -9.98 -17.12 10.63
N THR A 52 -11.08 -17.38 9.92
CA THR A 52 -11.45 -18.73 9.47
C THR A 52 -10.43 -19.31 8.50
N LEU A 53 -9.94 -18.49 7.57
CA LEU A 53 -8.96 -18.89 6.56
C LEU A 53 -7.59 -19.23 7.16
N LEU A 54 -7.17 -18.46 8.16
CA LEU A 54 -5.86 -18.58 8.81
C LEU A 54 -5.86 -19.58 9.98
N GLY A 55 -7.04 -20.00 10.44
CA GLY A 55 -7.22 -20.99 11.48
C GLY A 55 -6.94 -20.49 12.91
N GLU A 56 -6.99 -21.43 13.85
CA GLU A 56 -6.60 -21.20 15.23
C GLU A 56 -5.09 -21.42 15.38
N GLU A 57 -4.37 -20.41 15.90
CA GLU A 57 -3.04 -20.66 16.47
C GLU A 57 -3.22 -20.96 17.96
N PRO A 58 -2.57 -22.01 18.48
CA PRO A 58 -2.64 -22.31 19.90
C PRO A 58 -1.98 -21.16 20.65
N LEU A 59 -2.82 -20.30 21.25
CA LEU A 59 -2.40 -19.32 22.26
C LEU A 59 -2.08 -20.10 23.54
N GLY A 60 -1.08 -20.99 23.49
CA GLY A 60 -0.72 -21.82 24.64
C GLY A 60 -0.42 -20.95 25.85
N ALA A 61 -1.13 -21.16 26.97
CA ALA A 61 -0.92 -20.61 28.32
C ALA A 61 -0.35 -19.18 28.47
N TRP A 62 -0.48 -18.32 27.46
CA TRP A 62 0.26 -17.07 27.40
C TRP A 62 -0.51 -15.98 28.14
N ARG A 63 0.16 -15.34 29.11
CA ARG A 63 -0.49 -14.37 29.99
C ARG A 63 -0.62 -13.02 29.30
N HIS A 64 -1.87 -12.57 29.18
CA HIS A 64 -2.30 -11.36 28.49
C HIS A 64 -1.69 -10.07 29.04
N ASP A 65 -1.09 -10.07 30.23
CA ASP A 65 -0.41 -8.95 30.89
C ASP A 65 1.05 -8.78 30.45
N GLN A 66 1.70 -9.81 29.89
CA GLN A 66 3.14 -9.83 29.58
C GLN A 66 3.50 -9.56 28.10
N TRP A 67 2.67 -8.85 27.33
CA TRP A 67 2.89 -8.66 25.86
C TRP A 67 4.23 -8.02 25.48
N HIS A 68 4.78 -7.17 26.34
CA HIS A 68 6.12 -6.61 26.14
C HIS A 68 7.22 -7.70 26.11
N GLN A 69 6.90 -8.90 26.58
CA GLN A 69 7.73 -10.10 26.62
C GLN A 69 7.22 -11.18 25.65
N LEU A 70 6.39 -10.81 24.67
CA LEU A 70 6.06 -11.72 23.58
C LEU A 70 7.33 -12.38 23.05
N PRO A 71 7.42 -13.71 23.11
CA PRO A 71 8.50 -14.39 22.44
C PRO A 71 8.44 -14.05 20.95
N GLN A 72 9.57 -13.65 20.37
CA GLN A 72 9.63 -13.39 18.93
C GLN A 72 9.28 -14.65 18.12
N ASN A 73 9.44 -15.83 18.73
CA ASN A 73 9.38 -17.13 18.05
C ASN A 73 8.15 -17.99 18.38
N ASP A 74 7.44 -17.76 19.49
CA ASP A 74 6.39 -18.70 19.95
C ASP A 74 4.99 -18.38 19.41
N ILE A 75 4.77 -17.16 18.89
CA ILE A 75 3.45 -16.72 18.39
C ILE A 75 3.62 -16.12 17.00
N GLY A 76 2.80 -16.59 16.04
CA GLY A 76 2.75 -16.11 14.67
C GLY A 76 1.97 -14.80 14.52
N ALA A 77 1.80 -14.34 13.28
CA ALA A 77 1.04 -13.11 12.98
C ALA A 77 -0.43 -13.21 13.43
N VAL A 78 -1.02 -14.40 13.29
CA VAL A 78 -2.44 -14.66 13.60
C VAL A 78 -2.68 -14.62 15.11
N GLY A 79 -1.86 -15.34 15.90
CA GLY A 79 -1.95 -15.28 17.35
C GLY A 79 -1.68 -13.86 17.88
N ALA A 80 -0.71 -13.15 17.28
CA ALA A 80 -0.42 -11.77 17.65
C ALA A 80 -1.62 -10.83 17.39
N TYR A 81 -2.30 -10.98 16.26
CA TYR A 81 -3.50 -10.22 15.94
C TYR A 81 -4.65 -10.52 16.91
N LYS A 82 -4.89 -11.79 17.24
CA LYS A 82 -5.94 -12.20 18.19
C LYS A 82 -5.74 -11.56 19.58
N ILE A 83 -4.49 -11.53 20.05
CA ILE A 83 -4.15 -10.86 21.31
C ILE A 83 -4.37 -9.35 21.22
N LEU A 84 -3.99 -8.70 20.11
CA LEU A 84 -4.27 -7.28 19.88
C LEU A 84 -5.78 -7.00 19.93
N LYS A 85 -6.59 -7.78 19.20
CA LYS A 85 -8.05 -7.63 19.13
C LYS A 85 -8.70 -7.74 20.51
N ARG A 86 -8.43 -8.81 21.25
CA ARG A 86 -8.96 -9.01 22.61
C ARG A 86 -8.58 -7.85 23.54
N ARG A 87 -7.34 -7.36 23.47
CA ARG A 87 -6.92 -6.21 24.30
C ARG A 87 -7.61 -4.91 23.93
N LEU A 88 -7.89 -4.67 22.64
CA LEU A 88 -8.65 -3.50 22.22
C LEU A 88 -10.07 -3.54 22.76
N GLU A 89 -10.68 -4.73 22.85
CA GLU A 89 -12.01 -4.94 23.41
C GLU A 89 -12.04 -4.77 24.95
N GLU A 90 -11.04 -5.30 25.65
CA GLU A 90 -11.02 -5.31 27.12
C GLU A 90 -10.41 -4.05 27.77
N TRP A 91 -9.31 -3.51 27.23
CA TRP A 91 -8.47 -2.50 27.91
C TRP A 91 -8.29 -1.21 27.11
N GLY A 92 -8.62 -1.24 25.82
CA GLY A 92 -8.49 -0.12 24.91
C GLY A 92 -7.06 0.34 24.62
N VAL A 93 -6.37 -0.40 23.75
CA VAL A 93 -4.98 -0.11 23.37
C VAL A 93 -4.89 1.07 22.37
N GLN A 94 -4.05 2.06 22.69
CA GLN A 94 -3.81 3.24 21.83
C GLN A 94 -2.43 3.24 21.14
N ARG A 95 -1.50 2.36 21.56
CA ARG A 95 -0.09 2.40 21.13
C ARG A 95 0.20 1.54 19.90
N GLU A 96 1.08 2.04 19.05
CA GLU A 96 1.43 1.45 17.74
C GLU A 96 2.37 0.25 17.83
N LEU A 97 3.08 0.07 18.94
CA LEU A 97 4.00 -1.04 19.16
C LEU A 97 3.31 -2.41 18.97
N HIS A 98 2.03 -2.50 19.33
CA HIS A 98 1.23 -3.71 19.18
C HIS A 98 0.99 -4.07 17.72
N LEU A 99 0.84 -3.07 16.87
CA LEU A 99 0.66 -3.25 15.44
C LEU A 99 1.94 -3.79 14.80
N LEU A 100 3.10 -3.23 15.16
CA LEU A 100 4.40 -3.71 14.66
C LEU A 100 4.70 -5.15 15.06
N ALA A 101 4.18 -5.63 16.20
CA ALA A 101 4.32 -7.02 16.62
C ALA A 101 3.57 -7.98 15.69
N VAL A 102 2.40 -7.58 15.18
CA VAL A 102 1.66 -8.34 14.15
C VAL A 102 2.41 -8.25 12.82
N LEU A 103 2.70 -7.04 12.35
CA LEU A 103 3.22 -6.80 11.00
C LEU A 103 4.55 -7.51 10.74
N ARG A 104 5.50 -7.51 11.70
CA ARG A 104 6.81 -8.15 11.53
C ARG A 104 6.75 -9.66 11.32
N ARG A 105 5.67 -10.31 11.75
CA ARG A 105 5.47 -11.77 11.73
C ARG A 105 4.74 -12.27 10.49
N ILE A 106 4.31 -11.36 9.61
CA ILE A 106 3.63 -11.71 8.36
C ILE A 106 4.58 -12.53 7.47
N LYS A 107 4.10 -13.70 7.02
CA LYS A 107 4.81 -14.64 6.14
C LYS A 107 3.98 -15.09 4.93
N THR A 108 2.68 -14.83 4.92
CA THR A 108 1.79 -15.20 3.81
C THR A 108 0.95 -14.00 3.37
N PRO A 109 0.43 -13.98 2.13
CA PRO A 109 -0.38 -12.87 1.66
C PRO A 109 -1.68 -12.70 2.47
N GLU A 110 -2.29 -13.80 2.93
CA GLU A 110 -3.46 -13.76 3.83
C GLU A 110 -3.14 -13.07 5.15
N GLN A 111 -1.94 -13.29 5.70
CA GLN A 111 -1.48 -12.61 6.91
C GLN A 111 -1.20 -11.12 6.65
N ALA A 112 -0.82 -10.74 5.42
CA ALA A 112 -0.68 -9.32 5.07
C ALA A 112 -2.04 -8.60 5.09
N ALA A 113 -3.10 -9.24 4.60
CA ALA A 113 -4.46 -8.73 4.70
C ALA A 113 -4.95 -8.65 6.16
N LEU A 114 -4.61 -9.65 6.99
CA LEU A 114 -4.83 -9.58 8.43
C LEU A 114 -4.07 -8.40 9.07
N GLY A 115 -2.84 -8.16 8.62
CA GLY A 115 -2.04 -7.01 9.03
C GLY A 115 -2.74 -5.69 8.73
N LEU A 116 -3.28 -5.53 7.52
CA LEU A 116 -4.06 -4.36 7.13
C LEU A 116 -5.32 -4.18 7.99
N GLU A 117 -6.05 -5.26 8.26
CA GLU A 117 -7.21 -5.23 9.16
C GLU A 117 -6.80 -4.85 10.59
N ALA A 118 -5.64 -5.30 11.07
CA ALA A 118 -5.10 -4.88 12.37
C ALA A 118 -4.86 -3.35 12.43
N ILE A 119 -4.35 -2.75 11.33
CA ILE A 119 -4.20 -1.29 11.21
C ILE A 119 -5.57 -0.63 11.30
N ALA A 120 -6.54 -1.09 10.51
CA ALA A 120 -7.89 -0.54 10.45
C ALA A 120 -8.63 -0.66 11.80
N LEU A 121 -8.48 -1.79 12.48
CA LEU A 121 -9.04 -2.05 13.81
C LEU A 121 -8.47 -1.07 14.85
N LEU A 122 -7.14 -0.94 14.93
CA LEU A 122 -6.52 0.00 15.86
C LEU A 122 -6.90 1.45 15.53
N ARG A 123 -7.00 1.79 14.24
CA ARG A 123 -7.40 3.13 13.79
C ARG A 123 -8.82 3.49 14.23
N ARG A 124 -9.78 2.56 14.07
CA ARG A 124 -11.15 2.71 14.58
C ARG A 124 -11.16 2.90 16.10
N HIS A 125 -10.39 2.09 16.82
CA HIS A 125 -10.31 2.21 18.26
C HIS A 125 -9.71 3.56 18.70
N ARG A 126 -8.62 4.03 18.08
CA ARG A 126 -8.05 5.37 18.34
C ARG A 126 -9.05 6.49 18.08
N ALA A 127 -9.84 6.39 17.00
CA ALA A 127 -10.88 7.37 16.70
C ALA A 127 -11.95 7.47 17.80
N ASN A 128 -12.38 6.34 18.39
CA ASN A 128 -13.32 6.33 19.51
C ASN A 128 -12.78 7.04 20.76
N HIS A 129 -11.45 7.09 20.91
CA HIS A 129 -10.75 7.79 21.98
C HIS A 129 -10.24 9.18 21.56
N GLN A 130 -10.82 9.76 20.50
CA GLN A 130 -10.49 11.09 19.97
C GLN A 130 -9.00 11.26 19.55
N GLN A 131 -8.33 10.15 19.26
CA GLN A 131 -6.95 10.15 18.76
C GLN A 131 -6.92 10.02 17.24
N HIS A 132 -6.75 11.15 16.57
CA HIS A 132 -6.75 11.19 15.10
C HIS A 132 -5.36 11.30 14.47
N ALA A 133 -4.32 11.47 15.28
CA ALA A 133 -2.93 11.53 14.80
C ALA A 133 -2.60 10.31 13.93
N PRO A 134 -1.86 10.49 12.81
CA PRO A 134 -1.41 9.38 11.99
C PRO A 134 -0.49 8.45 12.79
N PHE A 135 -0.35 7.22 12.31
CA PHE A 135 0.62 6.29 12.82
C PHE A 135 2.05 6.71 12.45
N ASN A 136 3.03 6.27 13.23
CA ASN A 136 4.43 6.39 12.87
C ASN A 136 4.66 5.77 11.48
N HIS A 137 5.43 6.47 10.64
CA HIS A 137 5.77 6.06 9.27
C HIS A 137 6.31 4.62 9.16
N TYR A 138 6.93 4.09 10.22
CA TYR A 138 7.39 2.69 10.29
C TYR A 138 6.26 1.66 10.17
N VAL A 139 5.05 1.97 10.64
CA VAL A 139 3.90 1.06 10.52
C VAL A 139 3.58 0.81 9.05
N GLY A 140 3.42 1.90 8.28
CA GLY A 140 3.18 1.81 6.84
C GLY A 140 4.33 1.12 6.12
N HIS A 141 5.57 1.50 6.41
CA HIS A 141 6.74 0.85 5.81
C HIS A 141 6.76 -0.67 6.06
N CYS A 142 6.54 -1.10 7.31
CA CYS A 142 6.56 -2.52 7.67
C CYS A 142 5.47 -3.31 6.95
N LEU A 143 4.24 -2.80 6.88
CA LEU A 143 3.16 -3.46 6.13
C LEU A 143 3.54 -3.58 4.64
N MET A 144 4.01 -2.50 4.01
CA MET A 144 4.31 -2.49 2.58
C MET A 144 5.44 -3.46 2.22
N VAL A 145 6.51 -3.50 3.02
CA VAL A 145 7.62 -4.45 2.81
C VAL A 145 7.12 -5.89 2.89
N ARG A 146 6.39 -6.24 3.97
CA ARG A 146 5.86 -7.59 4.16
C ARG A 146 4.85 -7.99 3.10
N ALA A 147 3.96 -7.08 2.70
CA ALA A 147 2.96 -7.32 1.66
C ALA A 147 3.62 -7.55 0.28
N LEU A 148 4.67 -6.80 -0.06
CA LEU A 148 5.44 -7.03 -1.29
C LEU A 148 6.20 -8.36 -1.25
N GLU A 149 6.89 -8.67 -0.15
CA GLU A 149 7.65 -9.92 0.02
C GLU A 149 6.74 -11.17 -0.09
N THR A 150 5.48 -11.05 0.35
CA THR A 150 4.50 -12.16 0.34
C THR A 150 3.59 -12.18 -0.90
N GLY A 151 3.71 -11.20 -1.79
CA GLY A 151 2.88 -11.11 -3.00
C GLY A 151 1.45 -10.60 -2.78
N ALA A 152 1.15 -9.98 -1.63
CA ALA A 152 -0.15 -9.36 -1.34
C ALA A 152 -0.27 -7.97 -1.98
N TYR A 153 -0.25 -7.91 -3.31
CA TYR A 153 -0.23 -6.66 -4.06
C TYR A 153 -1.55 -5.86 -3.94
N ASP A 154 -2.67 -6.54 -3.75
CA ASP A 154 -3.96 -5.91 -3.49
C ASP A 154 -3.96 -5.17 -2.15
N VAL A 155 -3.35 -5.74 -1.11
CA VAL A 155 -3.13 -5.10 0.20
C VAL A 155 -2.26 -3.86 0.06
N VAL A 156 -1.22 -3.91 -0.78
CA VAL A 156 -0.38 -2.73 -1.08
C VAL A 156 -1.21 -1.62 -1.71
N VAL A 157 -2.01 -1.93 -2.73
CA VAL A 157 -2.88 -0.96 -3.41
C VAL A 157 -3.89 -0.35 -2.43
N GLU A 158 -4.60 -1.19 -1.67
CA GLU A 158 -5.60 -0.77 -0.70
C GLU A 158 -5.01 0.16 0.37
N ALA A 159 -3.83 -0.19 0.90
CA ALA A 159 -3.15 0.61 1.91
C ALA A 159 -2.70 1.98 1.38
N HIS A 160 -2.41 2.12 0.08
CA HIS A 160 -2.13 3.42 -0.55
C HIS A 160 -3.41 4.23 -0.82
N GLN A 161 -4.47 3.57 -1.28
CA GLN A 161 -5.75 4.21 -1.57
C GLN A 161 -6.40 4.77 -0.29
N ARG A 162 -6.30 4.04 0.82
CA ARG A 162 -6.90 4.40 2.11
C ARG A 162 -5.87 4.93 3.11
N CYS A 163 -4.72 5.43 2.65
CA CYS A 163 -3.63 5.78 3.57
C CYS A 163 -4.04 6.84 4.61
N HIS A 164 -4.91 7.79 4.26
CA HIS A 164 -5.39 8.81 5.20
C HIS A 164 -6.37 8.22 6.23
N GLU A 165 -7.31 7.40 5.77
CA GLU A 165 -8.28 6.71 6.63
C GLU A 165 -7.56 5.82 7.64
N LEU A 166 -6.62 5.00 7.16
CA LEU A 166 -5.81 4.06 7.94
C LEU A 166 -4.74 4.75 8.80
N GLY A 167 -4.58 6.08 8.73
CA GLY A 167 -3.55 6.79 9.48
C GLY A 167 -2.11 6.56 8.98
N LEU A 168 -1.93 6.10 7.74
CA LEU A 168 -0.64 5.87 7.08
C LEU A 168 -0.12 7.12 6.32
N GLY A 169 -0.67 8.31 6.61
CA GLY A 169 -0.49 9.55 5.83
C GLY A 169 0.93 10.11 5.70
N HIS A 170 1.94 9.54 6.34
CA HIS A 170 3.34 9.97 6.18
C HIS A 170 4.00 9.46 4.90
N MET A 171 3.27 9.13 3.82
CA MET A 171 3.85 8.51 2.61
C MET A 171 4.85 9.45 1.92
N SER A 172 6.10 9.01 1.77
CA SER A 172 7.15 9.78 1.11
C SER A 172 7.41 9.26 -0.31
N GLY A 173 7.97 10.11 -1.18
CA GLY A 173 8.38 9.72 -2.53
C GLY A 173 9.28 8.47 -2.55
N LEU A 174 10.21 8.35 -1.58
CA LEU A 174 11.05 7.17 -1.41
C LEU A 174 10.24 5.87 -1.17
N ARG A 175 9.16 5.94 -0.39
CA ARG A 175 8.29 4.77 -0.17
C ARG A 175 7.53 4.38 -1.42
N TYR A 176 7.05 5.37 -2.19
CA TYR A 176 6.44 5.11 -3.49
C TYR A 176 7.45 4.48 -4.47
N SER A 177 8.66 5.01 -4.59
CA SER A 177 9.71 4.42 -5.44
C SER A 177 10.01 2.97 -5.05
N TYR A 178 10.15 2.68 -3.75
CA TYR A 178 10.37 1.32 -3.26
C TYR A 178 9.23 0.38 -3.66
N VAL A 179 7.98 0.78 -3.39
CA VAL A 179 6.80 -0.04 -3.68
C VAL A 179 6.63 -0.25 -5.17
N MET A 180 6.72 0.81 -5.97
CA MET A 180 6.57 0.74 -7.42
C MET A 180 7.69 -0.10 -8.06
N SER A 181 8.92 -0.02 -7.55
CA SER A 181 10.03 -0.88 -7.98
C SER A 181 9.75 -2.35 -7.67
N GLY A 182 9.22 -2.66 -6.48
CA GLY A 182 8.79 -4.01 -6.11
C GLY A 182 7.69 -4.55 -7.03
N LEU A 183 6.65 -3.75 -7.29
CA LEU A 183 5.55 -4.13 -8.18
C LEU A 183 6.01 -4.29 -9.64
N ALA A 184 6.92 -3.45 -10.13
CA ALA A 184 7.49 -3.57 -11.47
C ALA A 184 8.29 -4.87 -11.63
N LYS A 185 9.10 -5.24 -10.62
CA LYS A 185 9.87 -6.51 -10.61
C LYS A 185 8.96 -7.73 -10.53
N ALA A 186 7.81 -7.61 -9.88
CA ALA A 186 6.80 -8.66 -9.78
C ALA A 186 5.84 -8.71 -10.99
N GLU A 187 6.10 -7.89 -12.02
CA GLU A 187 5.26 -7.77 -13.23
C GLU A 187 3.80 -7.41 -12.95
N GLN A 188 3.54 -6.73 -11.83
CA GLN A 188 2.20 -6.31 -11.42
C GLN A 188 1.86 -4.92 -11.94
N LEU A 189 1.69 -4.81 -13.27
CA LEU A 189 1.44 -3.53 -13.93
C LEU A 189 0.18 -2.82 -13.37
N ASP A 190 -0.93 -3.54 -13.22
CA ASP A 190 -2.19 -2.94 -12.75
C ASP A 190 -2.08 -2.39 -11.33
N ALA A 191 -1.42 -3.12 -10.43
CA ALA A 191 -1.18 -2.67 -9.06
C ALA A 191 -0.25 -1.43 -9.04
N LEU A 192 0.80 -1.44 -9.86
CA LEU A 192 1.74 -0.33 -9.99
C LEU A 192 1.03 0.95 -10.44
N LEU A 193 0.19 0.86 -11.47
CA LEU A 193 -0.56 2.00 -11.99
C LEU A 193 -1.56 2.54 -10.95
N LYS A 194 -2.26 1.65 -10.23
CA LYS A 194 -3.16 2.06 -9.14
C LYS A 194 -2.41 2.77 -8.00
N VAL A 195 -1.22 2.31 -7.63
CA VAL A 195 -0.38 2.98 -6.63
C VAL A 195 0.10 4.34 -7.15
N TYR A 196 0.54 4.43 -8.40
CA TYR A 196 0.92 5.70 -9.03
C TYR A 196 -0.20 6.75 -8.97
N GLU A 197 -1.44 6.37 -9.29
CA GLU A 197 -2.60 7.28 -9.26
C GLU A 197 -2.88 7.86 -7.87
N THR A 198 -2.44 7.18 -6.80
CA THR A 198 -2.58 7.68 -5.42
C THR A 198 -1.53 8.73 -5.04
N MET A 199 -0.38 8.79 -5.72
CA MET A 199 0.70 9.74 -5.41
C MET A 199 0.20 11.19 -5.34
N PRO A 200 -0.42 11.76 -6.39
CA PRO A 200 -0.87 13.15 -6.35
C PRO A 200 -1.99 13.37 -5.34
N ARG A 201 -2.90 12.39 -5.16
CA ARG A 201 -3.98 12.46 -4.16
C ARG A 201 -3.44 12.53 -2.74
N ASN A 202 -2.31 11.87 -2.49
CA ASN A 202 -1.63 11.83 -1.21
C ASN A 202 -0.56 12.94 -1.08
N GLY A 203 -0.55 13.92 -1.99
CA GLY A 203 0.35 15.07 -1.94
C GLY A 203 1.81 14.77 -2.32
N VAL A 204 2.08 13.61 -2.93
CA VAL A 204 3.41 13.21 -3.37
C VAL A 204 3.53 13.43 -4.88
N ARG A 205 4.58 14.14 -5.29
CA ARG A 205 4.89 14.40 -6.71
C ARG A 205 5.61 13.21 -7.34
N PRO A 206 5.07 12.62 -8.42
CA PRO A 206 5.84 11.76 -9.33
C PRO A 206 7.17 12.38 -9.75
N SER A 207 8.23 11.56 -9.74
CA SER A 207 9.59 11.95 -10.14
C SER A 207 9.97 11.33 -11.50
N ALA A 208 11.15 11.66 -12.03
CA ALA A 208 11.68 11.00 -13.22
C ALA A 208 11.87 9.48 -13.01
N GLU A 209 12.20 9.06 -11.79
CA GLU A 209 12.27 7.65 -11.41
C GLU A 209 10.89 6.98 -11.51
N THR A 210 9.81 7.69 -11.11
CA THR A 210 8.43 7.20 -11.26
C THR A 210 8.09 6.92 -12.73
N LEU A 211 8.44 7.84 -13.63
CA LEU A 211 8.25 7.63 -15.08
C LEU A 211 9.01 6.41 -15.59
N TYR A 212 10.29 6.31 -15.23
CA TYR A 212 11.13 5.18 -15.65
C TYR A 212 10.51 3.84 -15.23
N LEU A 213 10.04 3.73 -13.98
CA LEU A 213 9.40 2.51 -13.47
C LEU A 213 8.12 2.16 -14.24
N ILE A 214 7.26 3.15 -14.51
CA ILE A 214 6.02 2.94 -15.27
C ILE A 214 6.32 2.48 -16.69
N VAL A 215 7.19 3.20 -17.40
CA VAL A 215 7.55 2.86 -18.79
C VAL A 215 8.18 1.48 -18.87
N LYS A 216 9.08 1.14 -17.94
CA LYS A 216 9.70 -0.18 -17.86
C LYS A 216 8.66 -1.28 -17.64
N ALA A 217 7.75 -1.09 -16.68
CA ALA A 217 6.69 -2.06 -16.38
C ALA A 217 5.71 -2.23 -17.58
N CYS A 218 5.34 -1.13 -18.23
CA CYS A 218 4.49 -1.17 -19.43
C CYS A 218 5.15 -1.96 -20.57
N LYS A 219 6.44 -1.72 -20.83
CA LYS A 219 7.20 -2.47 -21.85
C LYS A 219 7.29 -3.96 -21.52
N ALA A 220 7.57 -4.31 -20.25
CA ALA A 220 7.63 -5.70 -19.80
C ALA A 220 6.28 -6.42 -19.98
N ALA A 221 5.16 -5.72 -19.74
CA ALA A 221 3.81 -6.24 -19.96
C ALA A 221 3.34 -6.18 -21.44
N GLY A 222 4.20 -5.81 -22.39
CA GLY A 222 3.86 -5.67 -23.81
C GLY A 222 2.94 -4.47 -24.14
N ARG A 223 2.64 -3.60 -23.18
CA ARG A 223 1.79 -2.41 -23.31
C ARG A 223 2.59 -1.19 -23.77
N ASN A 224 3.15 -1.28 -24.97
CA ASN A 224 3.92 -0.19 -25.58
C ASN A 224 3.09 1.07 -25.83
N ASP A 225 1.78 0.89 -26.04
CA ASP A 225 0.77 1.95 -26.11
C ASP A 225 0.75 2.79 -24.82
N LEU A 226 0.68 2.15 -23.66
CA LEU A 226 0.71 2.83 -22.36
C LEU A 226 2.06 3.47 -22.09
N ALA A 227 3.16 2.78 -22.42
CA ALA A 227 4.50 3.31 -22.24
C ALA A 227 4.70 4.66 -22.97
N GLN A 228 4.26 4.74 -24.22
CA GLN A 228 4.34 5.97 -25.01
C GLN A 228 3.41 7.06 -24.48
N ALA A 229 2.20 6.70 -24.03
CA ALA A 229 1.24 7.65 -23.49
C ALA A 229 1.75 8.29 -22.19
N TYR A 230 2.33 7.50 -21.27
CA TYR A 230 2.94 8.01 -20.04
C TYR A 230 4.19 8.85 -20.32
N ALA A 231 5.03 8.47 -21.27
CA ALA A 231 6.20 9.29 -21.65
C ALA A 231 5.78 10.69 -22.10
N LYS A 232 4.77 10.79 -22.98
CA LYS A 232 4.23 12.08 -23.44
C LYS A 232 3.60 12.89 -22.31
N GLU A 233 2.89 12.24 -21.39
CA GLU A 233 2.25 12.91 -20.25
C GLU A 233 3.29 13.51 -19.28
N PHE A 234 4.36 12.79 -18.97
CA PHE A 234 5.44 13.32 -18.13
C PHE A 234 6.26 14.41 -18.83
N GLU A 235 6.51 14.28 -20.14
CA GLU A 235 7.16 15.34 -20.93
C GLU A 235 6.35 16.64 -20.93
N ALA A 236 5.03 16.55 -21.12
CA ALA A 236 4.11 17.68 -21.02
C ALA A 236 4.13 18.33 -19.62
N ASN A 237 4.41 17.54 -18.57
CA ASN A 237 4.55 17.98 -17.19
C ASN A 237 5.99 18.40 -16.81
N GLY A 238 6.90 18.51 -17.79
CA GLY A 238 8.27 18.97 -17.60
C GLY A 238 9.21 17.95 -16.97
N VAL A 239 8.84 16.67 -16.96
CA VAL A 239 9.70 15.55 -16.52
C VAL A 239 10.16 14.80 -17.76
N ARG A 240 11.43 14.99 -18.15
CA ARG A 240 12.03 14.19 -19.22
C ARG A 240 12.36 12.80 -18.70
N ALA A 241 12.09 11.77 -19.50
CA ALA A 241 12.64 10.45 -19.24
C ALA A 241 14.16 10.58 -19.21
N SER A 242 14.79 10.26 -18.08
CA SER A 242 16.22 10.00 -18.09
C SER A 242 16.41 8.77 -18.98
N GLU A 243 17.14 8.93 -20.08
CA GLU A 243 17.65 7.80 -20.84
C GLU A 243 18.34 6.87 -19.83
N GLY A 244 17.83 5.65 -19.72
CA GLY A 244 18.28 4.71 -18.71
C GLY A 244 19.76 4.41 -18.93
N ASN A 245 20.59 4.65 -17.91
CA ASN A 245 21.90 4.03 -17.87
C ASN A 245 21.67 2.52 -17.78
N GLU A 246 21.93 1.84 -18.89
CA GLU A 246 22.19 0.41 -18.96
C GLU A 246 23.49 0.14 -18.20
N HIS A 247 23.39 -0.30 -16.94
CA HIS A 247 24.49 -0.88 -16.17
C HIS A 247 24.05 -2.23 -15.63
#